data_AF-A0A962QIC8-F1
#
_entry.id   AF-A0A962QIC8-F1
#
_cell.length_a   1.000
_cell.length_b   1.000
_cell.length_c   1.000
_cell.angle_alpha   90.00
_cell.angle_beta   90.00
_cell.angle_gamma   90.00
#
_symmetry.space_group_name_H-M   'P 1'
#
loop_
_entity.id
_entity.type
_entity.pdbx_description
1 polymer ?
#
loop_
_entity_poly.entity_id
_entity_poly.type
_entity_poly.pdbx_seq_one_letter_code
_entity_poly.pdbx_strand_id
1 'polypeptide(L)'
;TPLFLKSAVLLPTGMFVFLHEYADGDDAQLAAMIVFGILALQFLLPFFKLQRTSLLFFAYLFWNSSLGILMERAEVPGELIGIGLGASIMAVAWTIDRTQHRAISPFWYFLGSIGLLWSVFDVVQEAPPFDLLYLPLTIGLMIISTRMHSRTLLLVSTFALLGFLGYYTDEYFADVTGWPIALMLMGFMLIGVSAYAVKLGRQIGKKAL
;
A
#
# COMPACT_ATOMS: atom_id res chain seq x y z
N THR A 1 -15.19 -19.77 16.38
CA THR A 1 -14.64 -18.45 16.03
C THR A 1 -13.98 -17.73 17.21
N PRO A 2 -14.54 -17.65 18.42
CA PRO A 2 -13.89 -16.92 19.52
C PRO A 2 -12.61 -17.59 20.05
N LEU A 3 -12.52 -18.93 20.01
CA LEU A 3 -11.35 -19.66 20.50
C LEU A 3 -10.08 -19.36 19.68
N PHE A 4 -10.19 -19.27 18.36
CA PHE A 4 -9.05 -19.00 17.47
C PHE A 4 -8.51 -17.56 17.59
N LEU A 5 -9.39 -16.59 17.85
CA LEU A 5 -8.97 -15.22 18.12
C LEU A 5 -8.20 -15.14 19.44
N LYS A 6 -8.72 -15.81 20.48
CA LYS A 6 -8.05 -15.89 21.79
C LYS A 6 -6.71 -16.59 21.67
N SER A 7 -6.61 -17.68 20.91
CA SER A 7 -5.34 -18.38 20.71
C SER A 7 -4.34 -17.55 19.91
N ALA A 8 -4.79 -16.77 18.91
CA ALA A 8 -3.90 -15.92 18.11
C ALA A 8 -3.25 -14.80 18.93
N VAL A 9 -3.82 -14.42 20.08
CA VAL A 9 -3.21 -13.46 21.02
C VAL A 9 -2.41 -14.20 22.09
N LEU A 10 -3.00 -15.22 22.72
CA LEU A 10 -2.38 -15.91 23.85
C LEU A 10 -1.15 -16.73 23.47
N LEU A 11 -1.11 -17.34 22.28
CA LEU A 11 0.04 -18.14 21.83
C LEU A 11 1.30 -17.29 21.62
N PRO A 12 1.29 -16.20 20.83
CA PRO A 12 2.47 -15.36 20.70
C PRO A 12 2.91 -14.78 22.03
N THR A 13 1.99 -14.27 22.86
CA THR A 13 2.35 -13.74 24.19
C THR A 13 3.01 -14.81 25.07
N GLY A 14 2.45 -16.02 25.11
CA GLY A 14 3.04 -17.13 25.87
C GLY A 14 4.41 -17.56 25.35
N MET A 15 4.60 -17.56 24.03
CA MET A 15 5.89 -17.90 23.41
C MET A 15 6.96 -16.83 23.65
N PHE A 16 6.59 -15.54 23.66
CA PHE A 16 7.51 -14.45 24.02
C PHE A 16 7.95 -14.53 25.48
N VAL A 17 7.02 -14.80 26.40
CA VAL A 17 7.35 -15.01 27.82
C VAL A 17 8.24 -16.24 27.99
N PHE A 18 7.91 -17.34 27.31
CA PHE A 18 8.74 -18.55 27.35
C PHE A 18 10.17 -18.30 26.86
N LEU A 19 10.34 -17.59 25.74
CA LEU A 19 11.67 -17.25 25.23
C LEU A 19 12.41 -16.28 26.16
N HIS A 20 11.73 -15.30 26.74
CA HIS A 20 12.36 -14.38 27.69
C HIS A 20 12.86 -15.09 28.95
N GLU A 21 12.13 -16.10 29.42
CA GLU A 21 12.45 -16.80 30.66
C GLU A 21 13.43 -17.98 30.46
N TYR A 22 13.36 -18.66 29.31
CA TYR A 22 14.09 -19.92 29.07
C TYR A 22 15.12 -19.88 27.93
N ALA A 23 15.13 -18.85 27.08
CA ALA A 23 16.17 -18.71 26.07
C ALA A 23 17.22 -17.69 26.54
N ASP A 24 18.45 -18.19 26.71
CA ASP A 24 19.65 -17.42 27.11
C ASP A 24 20.19 -16.55 25.95
N GLY A 25 19.28 -15.88 25.23
CA GLY A 25 19.57 -15.10 24.04
C GLY A 25 19.13 -13.65 24.21
N ASP A 26 20.10 -12.73 24.19
CA ASP A 26 19.86 -11.27 24.23
C ASP A 26 19.28 -10.72 22.89
N ASP A 27 19.00 -11.61 21.93
CA ASP A 27 18.53 -11.25 20.60
C ASP A 27 17.00 -11.42 20.48
N ALA A 28 16.28 -10.38 20.91
CA ALA A 28 14.82 -10.31 20.83
C ALA A 28 14.29 -10.42 19.39
N GLN A 29 15.08 -10.02 18.38
CA GLN A 29 14.68 -10.04 16.98
C GLN A 29 14.68 -11.48 16.43
N LEU A 30 15.71 -12.27 16.75
CA LEU A 30 15.71 -13.71 16.44
C LEU A 30 14.57 -14.45 17.13
N ALA A 31 14.33 -14.15 18.41
CA ALA A 31 13.23 -14.74 19.17
C ALA A 31 11.88 -14.45 18.47
N ALA A 32 11.62 -13.20 18.10
CA ALA A 32 10.40 -12.81 17.39
C ALA A 32 10.25 -13.51 16.03
N MET A 33 11.33 -13.59 15.25
CA MET A 33 11.33 -14.29 13.96
C MET A 33 10.95 -15.77 14.12
N ILE A 34 11.56 -16.47 15.07
CA ILE A 34 11.29 -17.89 15.32
C ILE A 34 9.85 -18.09 15.78
N VAL A 35 9.36 -17.26 16.71
CA VAL A 35 7.97 -17.34 17.19
C VAL A 35 6.98 -17.13 16.06
N PHE A 36 7.15 -16.07 15.27
CA PHE A 36 6.26 -15.80 14.15
C PHE A 36 6.35 -16.87 13.06
N GLY A 37 7.54 -17.41 12.77
CA GLY A 37 7.72 -18.53 11.85
C GLY A 37 6.97 -19.80 12.32
N ILE A 38 7.12 -20.18 13.60
CA ILE A 38 6.42 -21.33 14.18
C ILE A 38 4.91 -21.11 14.16
N LEU A 39 4.44 -19.93 14.56
CA LEU A 39 3.00 -19.60 14.55
C LEU A 39 2.45 -19.62 13.13
N ALA A 40 3.17 -19.10 12.15
CA ALA A 40 2.77 -19.17 10.74
C ALA A 40 2.50 -20.61 10.32
N LEU A 41 3.43 -21.53 10.60
CA LEU A 41 3.25 -22.97 10.33
C LEU A 41 2.09 -23.56 11.14
N GLN A 42 1.97 -23.22 12.42
CA GLN A 42 0.92 -23.73 13.29
C GLN A 42 -0.49 -23.32 12.85
N PHE A 43 -0.66 -22.14 12.23
CA PHE A 43 -1.95 -21.71 11.68
C PHE A 43 -2.15 -22.18 10.23
N LEU A 44 -1.07 -22.35 9.46
CA LEU A 44 -1.12 -22.83 8.08
C LEU A 44 -1.44 -24.33 7.97
N LEU A 45 -0.85 -25.17 8.82
CA LEU A 45 -1.07 -26.63 8.77
C LEU A 45 -2.55 -27.02 9.02
N PRO A 46 -3.24 -26.47 10.03
CA PRO A 46 -4.66 -26.71 10.23
C PRO A 46 -5.53 -26.09 9.14
N PHE A 47 -5.07 -25.02 8.47
CA PHE A 47 -5.83 -24.41 7.37
C PHE A 47 -6.08 -25.40 6.23
N PHE A 48 -5.10 -26.25 5.87
CA PHE A 48 -5.30 -27.25 4.81
C PHE A 48 -6.47 -28.20 5.06
N LYS A 49 -6.75 -28.54 6.33
CA LYS A 49 -7.86 -29.42 6.71
C LYS A 49 -9.15 -28.68 7.04
N LEU A 50 -9.06 -27.54 7.72
CA LEU A 50 -10.22 -26.82 8.26
C LEU A 50 -10.78 -25.78 7.29
N GLN A 51 -9.99 -25.33 6.30
CA GLN A 51 -10.39 -24.34 5.27
C GLN A 51 -11.09 -23.12 5.91
N ARG A 52 -10.59 -22.63 7.06
CA ARG A 52 -11.18 -21.48 7.76
C ARG A 52 -10.42 -20.21 7.41
N THR A 53 -11.17 -19.16 7.03
CA THR A 53 -10.62 -17.84 6.67
C THR A 53 -9.76 -17.21 7.77
N SER A 54 -10.10 -17.43 9.05
CA SER A 54 -9.33 -16.92 10.17
C SER A 54 -7.95 -17.57 10.31
N LEU A 55 -7.81 -18.86 9.99
CA LEU A 55 -6.53 -19.55 10.02
C LEU A 55 -5.60 -19.01 8.93
N LEU A 56 -6.12 -18.83 7.72
CA LEU A 56 -5.34 -18.24 6.62
C LEU A 56 -4.91 -16.81 6.95
N PHE A 57 -5.80 -16.01 7.54
CA PHE A 57 -5.48 -14.64 7.94
C PHE A 57 -4.29 -14.58 8.91
N PHE A 58 -4.35 -15.33 10.02
CA PHE A 58 -3.26 -15.30 11.02
C PHE A 58 -2.00 -15.98 10.52
N ALA A 59 -2.11 -17.09 9.78
CA ALA A 59 -0.95 -17.74 9.18
C ALA A 59 -0.20 -16.78 8.25
N TYR A 60 -0.95 -16.07 7.40
CA TYR A 60 -0.35 -15.12 6.46
C TYR A 60 0.24 -13.90 7.15
N LEU A 61 -0.40 -13.41 8.21
CA LEU A 61 0.15 -12.33 9.05
C LEU A 61 1.49 -12.71 9.65
N PHE A 62 1.54 -13.84 10.37
CA PHE A 62 2.77 -14.29 11.01
C PHE A 62 3.86 -14.65 10.02
N TRP A 63 3.49 -15.17 8.85
CA TRP A 63 4.44 -15.43 7.76
C TRP A 63 5.12 -14.15 7.27
N ASN A 64 4.34 -13.09 6.97
CA ASN A 64 4.90 -11.81 6.54
C ASN A 64 5.72 -11.14 7.64
N SER A 65 5.28 -11.20 8.90
CA SER A 65 6.07 -10.67 10.03
C SER A 65 7.41 -11.39 10.18
N SER A 66 7.42 -12.72 10.06
CA SER A 66 8.67 -13.49 10.10
C SER A 66 9.60 -13.15 8.94
N LEU A 67 9.07 -12.99 7.73
CA LEU A 67 9.88 -12.61 6.56
C LEU A 67 10.42 -11.18 6.66
N GLY A 68 9.63 -10.24 7.17
CA GLY A 68 10.07 -8.87 7.39
C GLY A 68 11.26 -8.80 8.34
N ILE A 69 11.18 -9.50 9.48
CA ILE A 69 12.27 -9.57 10.46
C ILE A 69 13.50 -10.27 9.86
N LEU A 70 13.31 -11.34 9.07
CA LEU A 70 14.42 -12.03 8.41
C LEU A 70 15.16 -11.11 7.43
N MET A 71 14.43 -10.33 6.65
CA MET A 71 15.02 -9.41 5.67
C MET A 71 15.71 -8.22 6.35
N GLU A 72 15.11 -7.69 7.42
CA GLU A 72 15.72 -6.65 8.25
C GLU A 72 17.03 -7.14 8.86
N ARG A 73 17.06 -8.38 9.36
CA ARG A 73 18.29 -9.01 9.86
C ARG A 73 19.31 -9.31 8.78
N ALA A 74 18.88 -9.52 7.54
CA ALA A 74 19.76 -9.67 6.39
C ALA A 74 20.31 -8.32 5.88
N GLU A 75 20.11 -7.24 6.64
CA GLU A 75 20.55 -5.87 6.33
C GLU A 75 19.98 -5.36 4.99
N VAL A 76 18.80 -5.88 4.61
CA VAL A 76 18.10 -5.42 3.40
C VAL A 76 17.53 -4.02 3.68
N PRO A 77 17.73 -3.04 2.78
CA PRO A 77 17.15 -1.72 2.89
C PRO A 77 15.63 -1.78 3.10
N GLY A 78 15.11 -1.00 4.05
CA GLY A 78 13.70 -1.04 4.44
C GLY A 78 12.75 -0.77 3.27
N GLU A 79 13.19 0.03 2.31
CA GLU A 79 12.42 0.35 1.11
C GLU A 79 12.27 -0.88 0.20
N LEU A 80 13.35 -1.66 0.03
CA LEU A 80 13.29 -2.92 -0.73
C LEU A 80 12.43 -3.97 -0.02
N ILE A 81 12.46 -4.00 1.31
CA ILE A 81 11.60 -4.87 2.12
C ILE A 81 10.13 -4.52 1.86
N GLY A 82 9.76 -3.24 1.95
CA GLY A 82 8.36 -2.84 1.79
C GLY A 82 7.86 -2.94 0.34
N ILE A 83 8.72 -2.73 -0.67
CA ILE A 83 8.40 -3.03 -2.08
C ILE A 83 8.17 -4.53 -2.27
N GLY A 84 9.12 -5.36 -1.83
CA GLY A 84 9.07 -6.81 -1.99
C GLY A 84 7.90 -7.45 -1.25
N LEU A 85 7.75 -7.13 0.04
CA LEU A 85 6.63 -7.62 0.85
C LEU A 85 5.30 -7.06 0.35
N GLY A 86 5.20 -5.75 0.07
CA GLY A 86 3.97 -5.13 -0.43
C GLY A 86 3.48 -5.77 -1.73
N ALA A 87 4.38 -5.98 -2.70
CA ALA A 87 4.07 -6.67 -3.95
C ALA A 87 3.64 -8.13 -3.72
N SER A 88 4.35 -8.86 -2.85
CA SER A 88 4.01 -10.24 -2.51
C SER A 88 2.63 -10.35 -1.84
N ILE A 89 2.30 -9.40 -0.95
CA ILE A 89 1.02 -9.30 -0.26
C ILE A 89 -0.11 -9.07 -1.26
N MET A 90 0.10 -8.16 -2.22
CA MET A 90 -0.89 -7.90 -3.26
C MET A 90 -1.09 -9.12 -4.18
N ALA A 91 -0.02 -9.84 -4.54
CA ALA A 91 -0.10 -11.05 -5.37
C ALA A 91 -0.86 -12.19 -4.68
N VAL A 92 -0.61 -12.39 -3.38
CA VAL A 92 -1.34 -13.38 -2.57
C VAL A 92 -2.79 -12.94 -2.36
N ALA A 93 -3.05 -11.66 -2.09
CA ALA A 93 -4.40 -11.11 -1.95
C ALA A 93 -5.23 -11.35 -3.22
N TRP A 94 -4.62 -11.19 -4.41
CA TRP A 94 -5.25 -11.49 -5.69
C TRP A 94 -5.61 -12.95 -5.87
N THR A 95 -4.75 -13.85 -5.39
CA THR A 95 -5.05 -15.29 -5.39
C THR A 95 -6.20 -15.60 -4.42
N ILE A 96 -6.18 -15.03 -3.21
CA ILE A 96 -7.24 -15.23 -2.20
C ILE A 96 -8.59 -14.71 -2.67
N ASP A 97 -8.61 -13.60 -3.42
CA ASP A 97 -9.84 -12.99 -3.96
C ASP A 97 -10.62 -13.93 -4.91
N ARG A 98 -9.93 -14.87 -5.55
CA ARG A 98 -10.53 -15.91 -6.41
C ARG A 98 -11.06 -17.13 -5.64
N THR A 99 -10.79 -17.20 -4.34
CA THR A 99 -11.18 -18.33 -3.48
C THR A 99 -12.41 -18.01 -2.64
N GLN A 100 -12.90 -19.01 -1.89
CA GLN A 100 -13.98 -18.83 -0.91
C GLN A 100 -13.59 -17.87 0.25
N HIS A 101 -12.31 -17.49 0.36
CA HIS A 101 -11.78 -16.61 1.40
C HIS A 101 -11.68 -15.13 1.00
N ARG A 102 -12.37 -14.69 -0.06
CA ARG A 102 -12.37 -13.28 -0.54
C ARG A 102 -12.63 -12.21 0.53
N ALA A 103 -13.26 -12.56 1.65
CA ALA A 103 -13.59 -11.62 2.72
C ALA A 103 -12.35 -10.93 3.34
N ILE A 104 -11.18 -11.55 3.30
CA ILE A 104 -9.94 -10.98 3.85
C ILE A 104 -9.08 -10.28 2.79
N SER A 105 -9.36 -10.46 1.50
CA SER A 105 -8.58 -9.85 0.41
C SER A 105 -8.51 -8.31 0.50
N PRO A 106 -9.59 -7.57 0.84
CA PRO A 106 -9.53 -6.11 0.94
C PRO A 106 -8.54 -5.61 1.99
N PHE A 107 -8.39 -6.32 3.11
CA PHE A 107 -7.43 -5.97 4.16
C PHE A 107 -5.99 -6.17 3.69
N TRP A 108 -5.71 -7.28 3.00
CA TRP A 108 -4.38 -7.54 2.47
C TRP A 108 -4.01 -6.60 1.33
N TYR A 109 -4.96 -6.26 0.44
CA TYR A 109 -4.74 -5.22 -0.55
C TYR A 109 -4.42 -3.87 0.08
N PHE A 110 -5.11 -3.49 1.15
CA PHE A 110 -4.82 -2.25 1.89
C PHE A 110 -3.39 -2.25 2.42
N LEU A 111 -3.03 -3.29 3.19
CA LEU A 111 -1.73 -3.37 3.85
C LEU A 111 -0.58 -3.45 2.84
N GLY A 112 -0.72 -4.30 1.81
CA GLY A 112 0.31 -4.45 0.78
C GLY A 112 0.48 -3.20 -0.08
N SER A 113 -0.61 -2.52 -0.43
CA SER A 113 -0.53 -1.31 -1.25
C SER A 113 0.03 -0.12 -0.50
N ILE A 114 -0.31 0.07 0.79
CA ILE A 114 0.30 1.11 1.61
C ILE A 114 1.80 0.86 1.75
N GLY A 115 2.20 -0.37 2.12
CA GLY A 115 3.62 -0.71 2.28
C GLY A 115 4.41 -0.50 0.98
N LEU A 116 3.86 -0.94 -0.16
CA LEU A 116 4.48 -0.75 -1.47
C LEU A 116 4.58 0.74 -1.82
N LEU A 117 3.47 1.49 -1.76
CA LEU A 117 3.44 2.89 -2.17
C LEU A 117 4.33 3.76 -1.29
N TRP A 118 4.32 3.52 0.01
CA TRP A 118 5.22 4.20 0.95
C TRP A 118 6.68 3.95 0.59
N SER A 119 7.05 2.68 0.41
CA SER A 119 8.44 2.32 0.15
C SER A 119 8.92 2.79 -1.22
N VAL A 120 8.05 2.77 -2.24
CA VAL A 120 8.40 3.35 -3.54
C VAL A 120 8.54 4.87 -3.45
N PHE A 121 7.71 5.53 -2.64
CA PHE A 121 7.82 6.97 -2.43
C PHE A 121 9.17 7.33 -1.80
N ASP A 122 9.58 6.62 -0.75
CA ASP A 122 10.88 6.84 -0.08
C ASP A 122 12.05 6.70 -1.07
N VAL A 123 12.09 5.63 -1.88
CA VAL A 123 13.14 5.43 -2.92
C VAL A 123 13.14 6.55 -3.95
N VAL A 124 11.95 6.98 -4.37
CA VAL A 124 11.79 7.90 -5.50
C VAL A 124 12.04 9.34 -5.06
N GLN A 125 11.73 9.70 -3.81
CA GLN A 125 12.00 11.00 -3.20
C GLN A 125 13.51 11.27 -3.04
N GLU A 126 14.31 10.25 -2.76
CA GLU A 126 15.76 10.42 -2.58
C GLU A 126 16.52 10.66 -3.88
N ALA A 127 15.86 10.53 -5.04
CA ALA A 127 16.51 10.57 -6.35
C ALA A 127 15.91 11.58 -7.36
N PRO A 128 16.01 12.91 -7.13
CA PRO A 128 15.64 13.90 -8.14
C PRO A 128 16.47 13.71 -9.43
N PRO A 129 15.87 13.67 -10.64
CA PRO A 129 14.50 14.04 -11.02
C PRO A 129 13.52 12.85 -11.15
N PHE A 130 13.88 11.67 -10.64
CA PHE A 130 13.06 10.46 -10.75
C PHE A 130 11.80 10.50 -9.87
N ASP A 131 11.66 11.47 -8.96
CA ASP A 131 10.47 11.80 -8.16
C ASP A 131 9.17 11.74 -8.99
N LEU A 132 9.23 12.23 -10.23
CA LEU A 132 8.08 12.26 -11.15
C LEU A 132 7.60 10.87 -11.57
N LEU A 133 8.43 9.82 -11.48
CA LEU A 133 8.05 8.43 -11.79
C LEU A 133 7.01 7.87 -10.81
N TYR A 134 6.86 8.46 -9.63
CA TYR A 134 5.82 8.07 -8.69
C TYR A 134 4.40 8.30 -9.25
N LEU A 135 4.25 9.32 -10.12
CA LEU A 135 2.98 9.69 -10.75
C LEU A 135 2.45 8.61 -11.73
N PRO A 136 3.20 8.15 -12.75
CA PRO A 136 2.75 7.03 -13.58
C PRO A 136 2.62 5.72 -12.80
N LEU A 137 3.41 5.51 -11.73
CA LEU A 137 3.30 4.33 -10.89
C LEU A 137 1.98 4.26 -10.11
N THR A 138 1.58 5.35 -9.45
CA THR A 138 0.29 5.46 -8.75
C THR A 138 -0.89 5.35 -9.71
N ILE A 139 -0.82 5.96 -10.90
CA ILE A 139 -1.82 5.78 -11.97
C ILE A 139 -1.88 4.32 -12.41
N GLY A 140 -0.73 3.67 -12.59
CA GLY A 140 -0.64 2.25 -12.94
C GLY A 140 -1.33 1.36 -11.91
N LEU A 141 -1.07 1.59 -10.62
CA LEU A 141 -1.74 0.90 -9.51
C LEU A 141 -3.24 1.16 -9.49
N MET A 142 -3.67 2.38 -9.80
CA MET A 142 -5.09 2.71 -9.92
C MET A 142 -5.77 1.92 -11.06
N ILE A 143 -5.13 1.82 -12.23
CA ILE A 143 -5.61 1.01 -13.37
C ILE A 143 -5.66 -0.48 -13.01
N ILE A 144 -4.62 -0.97 -12.34
CA ILE A 144 -4.56 -2.35 -11.84
C ILE A 144 -5.71 -2.59 -10.86
N SER A 145 -6.04 -1.63 -9.99
CA SER A 145 -7.18 -1.74 -9.06
C SER A 145 -8.51 -1.92 -9.77
N THR A 146 -8.70 -1.25 -10.91
CA THR A 146 -9.91 -1.39 -11.74
C THR A 146 -10.01 -2.79 -12.32
N ARG A 147 -8.89 -3.39 -12.73
CA ARG A 147 -8.86 -4.80 -13.19
C ARG A 147 -9.08 -5.80 -12.05
N MET A 148 -8.60 -5.49 -10.85
CA MET A 148 -8.75 -6.36 -9.68
C MET A 148 -10.07 -6.11 -8.91
N HIS A 149 -10.96 -5.25 -9.42
CA HIS A 149 -12.25 -4.90 -8.80
C HIS A 149 -12.16 -4.52 -7.30
N SER A 150 -11.01 -4.05 -6.83
CA SER A 150 -10.74 -3.78 -5.41
C SER A 150 -10.93 -2.29 -5.07
N ARG A 151 -12.01 -1.97 -4.36
CA ARG A 151 -12.31 -0.60 -3.91
C ARG A 151 -11.23 -0.04 -2.98
N THR A 152 -10.66 -0.90 -2.14
CA THR A 152 -9.65 -0.50 -1.17
C THR A 152 -8.36 -0.08 -1.83
N LEU A 153 -7.91 -0.84 -2.84
CA LEU A 153 -6.71 -0.50 -3.60
C LEU A 153 -6.89 0.83 -4.37
N LEU A 154 -8.07 1.07 -4.91
CA LEU A 154 -8.41 2.33 -5.58
C LEU A 154 -8.34 3.52 -4.60
N LEU A 155 -8.91 3.38 -3.41
CA LEU A 155 -8.85 4.42 -2.37
C LEU A 155 -7.41 4.71 -1.97
N VAL A 156 -6.61 3.69 -1.65
CA VAL A 156 -5.21 3.88 -1.25
C VAL A 156 -4.40 4.56 -2.35
N SER A 157 -4.54 4.11 -3.60
CA SER A 157 -3.83 4.72 -4.74
C SER A 157 -4.26 6.17 -4.97
N THR A 158 -5.53 6.49 -4.76
CA THR A 158 -6.05 7.86 -4.89
C THR A 158 -5.49 8.76 -3.79
N PHE A 159 -5.49 8.30 -2.53
CA PHE A 159 -4.89 9.04 -1.43
C PHE A 159 -3.38 9.22 -1.60
N ALA A 160 -2.68 8.20 -2.09
CA ALA A 160 -1.26 8.29 -2.39
C ALA A 160 -0.97 9.31 -3.50
N LEU A 161 -1.79 9.35 -4.56
CA LEU A 161 -1.67 10.36 -5.62
C LEU A 161 -1.92 11.77 -5.07
N LEU A 162 -2.95 11.95 -4.24
CA LEU A 162 -3.25 13.24 -3.60
C LEU A 162 -2.11 13.68 -2.68
N GLY A 163 -1.57 12.77 -1.88
CA GLY A 163 -0.43 13.02 -1.00
C GLY A 163 0.82 13.43 -1.79
N PHE A 164 1.13 12.69 -2.86
CA PHE A 164 2.26 13.02 -3.75
C PHE A 164 2.10 14.37 -4.42
N LEU A 165 0.90 14.71 -4.92
CA LEU A 165 0.63 16.03 -5.48
C LEU A 165 0.82 17.14 -4.44
N GLY A 166 0.42 16.89 -3.19
CA GLY A 166 0.67 17.80 -2.07
C GLY A 166 2.16 18.00 -1.82
N TYR A 167 2.92 16.90 -1.68
CA TYR A 167 4.38 16.92 -1.52
C TYR A 167 5.07 17.67 -2.68
N TYR A 168 4.75 17.31 -3.92
CA TYR A 168 5.36 17.91 -5.11
C TYR A 168 5.02 19.39 -5.24
N THR A 169 3.82 19.80 -4.81
CA THR A 169 3.42 21.21 -4.75
C THR A 169 4.25 21.97 -3.72
N ASP A 170 4.45 21.40 -2.54
CA ASP A 170 5.24 22.04 -1.49
C ASP A 170 6.71 22.17 -1.91
N GLU A 171 7.35 21.06 -2.28
CA GLU A 171 8.78 20.99 -2.58
C GLU A 171 9.19 21.88 -3.77
N TYR A 172 8.40 21.88 -4.85
CA TYR A 172 8.78 22.58 -6.08
C TYR A 172 8.06 23.92 -6.29
N PHE A 173 6.95 24.18 -5.60
CA PHE A 173 6.15 25.40 -5.80
C PHE A 173 5.96 26.26 -4.55
N ALA A 174 6.25 25.80 -3.33
CA ALA A 174 6.10 26.64 -2.13
C ALA A 174 7.04 27.85 -2.13
N ASP A 175 8.27 27.68 -2.62
CA ASP A 175 9.26 28.76 -2.74
C ASP A 175 8.92 29.76 -3.85
N VAL A 176 7.96 29.44 -4.73
CA VAL A 176 7.41 30.36 -5.72
C VAL A 176 6.16 31.00 -5.13
N THR A 177 6.34 32.07 -4.34
CA THR A 177 5.29 32.86 -3.67
C THR A 177 4.13 33.31 -4.60
N GLY A 178 4.34 33.22 -5.92
CA GLY A 178 3.33 33.49 -6.94
C GLY A 178 2.40 32.32 -7.30
N TRP A 179 2.52 31.11 -6.74
CA TRP A 179 1.76 29.94 -7.25
C TRP A 179 0.22 30.06 -7.12
N PRO A 180 -0.37 30.47 -5.98
CA PRO A 180 -1.81 30.74 -5.91
C PRO A 180 -2.27 31.84 -6.86
N ILE A 181 -1.40 32.85 -7.07
CA ILE A 181 -1.65 33.97 -7.99
C ILE A 181 -1.56 33.52 -9.44
N ALA A 182 -0.61 32.64 -9.78
CA ALA A 182 -0.47 32.04 -11.10
C ALA A 182 -1.64 31.12 -11.43
N LEU A 183 -2.12 30.34 -10.46
CA LEU A 183 -3.34 29.53 -10.60
C LEU A 183 -4.59 30.39 -10.77
N MET A 184 -4.72 31.49 -10.01
CA MET A 184 -5.80 32.46 -10.21
C MET A 184 -5.73 33.08 -11.62
N LEU A 185 -4.56 33.54 -12.05
CA LEU A 185 -4.33 34.12 -13.39
C LEU A 185 -4.60 33.11 -14.51
N MET A 186 -4.12 31.87 -14.39
CA MET A 186 -4.41 30.78 -15.34
C MET A 186 -5.90 30.47 -15.40
N GLY A 187 -6.57 30.42 -14.25
CA GLY A 187 -8.03 30.24 -14.17
C GLY A 187 -8.78 31.34 -14.92
N PHE A 188 -8.41 32.61 -14.71
CA PHE A 188 -8.98 33.74 -15.46
C PHE A 188 -8.69 33.65 -16.96
N MET A 189 -7.48 33.25 -17.34
CA MET A 189 -7.08 33.10 -18.74
C MET A 189 -7.90 31.99 -19.43
N LEU A 190 -8.11 30.85 -18.77
CA LEU A 190 -8.93 29.73 -19.26
C LEU A 190 -10.40 30.10 -19.45
N ILE A 191 -10.97 30.87 -18.52
CA ILE A 191 -12.33 31.42 -18.64
C ILE A 191 -12.41 32.36 -19.85
N GLY A 192 -11.42 33.24 -20.01
CA GLY A 192 -11.32 34.14 -21.16
C GLY A 192 -11.27 33.41 -22.50
N VAL A 193 -10.40 32.40 -22.62
CA VAL A 193 -10.25 31.58 -23.83
C VAL A 193 -11.52 30.79 -24.12
N SER A 194 -12.16 30.22 -23.09
CA SER A 194 -13.41 29.45 -23.23
C SER A 194 -14.58 30.33 -23.68
N ALA A 195 -14.72 31.53 -23.09
CA ALA A 195 -15.72 32.51 -23.52
C ALA A 195 -15.50 32.97 -24.97
N TYR A 196 -14.24 33.17 -25.35
CA TYR A 196 -13.86 33.52 -26.72
C TYR A 196 -14.18 32.38 -27.70
N ALA A 197 -13.83 31.13 -27.35
CA ALA A 197 -14.12 29.95 -28.16
C ALA A 197 -15.63 29.75 -28.38
N VAL A 198 -16.46 29.93 -27.33
CA VAL A 198 -17.93 29.85 -27.44
C VAL A 198 -18.48 30.96 -28.34
N LYS A 199 -17.95 32.19 -28.21
CA LYS A 199 -18.36 33.31 -29.07
C LYS A 199 -18.01 33.04 -30.55
N LEU A 200 -16.83 32.48 -30.81
CA LEU A 200 -16.38 32.12 -32.16
C LEU A 200 -17.26 31.00 -32.75
N GLY A 201 -17.57 29.97 -31.97
CA GLY A 201 -18.49 28.90 -32.37
C GLY A 201 -19.89 29.40 -32.73
N ARG A 202 -20.44 30.35 -31.95
CA ARG A 202 -21.73 31.00 -32.26
C ARG A 202 -21.70 31.85 -33.53
N GLN A 203 -20.57 32.50 -33.84
CA GLN A 203 -20.42 33.29 -35.05
C GLN A 203 -20.30 32.42 -36.31
N ILE A 204 -19.63 31.28 -36.22
CA ILE A 204 -19.55 30.31 -37.32
C ILE A 204 -20.94 29.72 -37.61
N GLY A 205 -21.69 29.32 -36.57
CA GLY A 205 -23.05 28.79 -36.74
C GLY A 205 -24.05 29.77 -37.36
N LYS A 206 -23.89 31.08 -37.12
CA LYS A 206 -24.75 32.13 -37.72
C LYS A 206 -24.43 32.47 -39.18
N LYS A 207 -23.24 32.13 -39.68
CA LYS A 207 -22.86 32.32 -41.09
C LYS A 207 -23.19 31.13 -41.98
N ALA A 208 -23.57 29.99 -41.37
CA ALA A 208 -23.95 28.76 -42.07
C ALA A 208 -25.47 28.61 -42.31
N LEU A 209 -26.26 29.60 -41.86
CA LEU A 209 -27.69 29.80 -42.13
C LEU A 209 -27.86 31.03 -43.02
#